data_AF-A0A352S6Q5-F1
#
_entry.id   AF-A0A352S6Q5-F1
#
_cell.length_a   1.000
_cell.length_b   1.000
_cell.length_c   1.000
_cell.angle_alpha   90.00
_cell.angle_beta   90.00
_cell.angle_gamma   90.00
#
_symmetry.space_group_name_H-M   'P 1'
#
loop_
_entity.id
_entity.type
_entity.pdbx_description
1 polymer ?
#
loop_
_entity_poly.entity_id
_entity_poly.type
_entity_poly.pdbx_seq_one_letter_code
_entity_poly.pdbx_strand_id
1 'polypeptide(L)' 'EFHRAGHILGSSSVTIHAKGRRILFSGDLGPQDDMLMRPPEPPTAADYLIVESTYGDRLHPEGDPIELLADIIRK' A
#
# COMPACT_ATOMS: atom_id res chain seq x y z
N GLU A 1 9.89 2.59 13.89
CA GLU A 1 9.45 3.81 13.19
C GLU A 1 8.19 3.49 12.40
N PHE A 2 7.29 4.45 12.25
CA PHE A 2 6.04 4.28 11.49
C PHE A 2 6.09 5.19 10.27
N HIS A 3 5.72 4.61 9.12
CA HIS A 3 5.59 5.30 7.85
C HIS A 3 4.17 5.06 7.33
N ARG A 4 3.53 6.05 6.73
CA ARG A 4 2.17 5.88 6.22
C ARG A 4 2.13 4.80 5.13
N ALA A 5 1.22 3.82 5.26
CA ALA A 5 1.04 2.78 4.25
C ALA A 5 -0.04 3.11 3.21
N GLY A 6 -0.93 4.07 3.51
CA GLY A 6 -1.93 4.58 2.56
C GLY A 6 -3.13 3.66 2.28
N HIS A 7 -3.21 2.49 2.93
CA HIS A 7 -4.27 1.50 2.68
C HIS A 7 -5.62 1.90 3.30
N ILE A 8 -5.62 2.21 4.60
CA ILE A 8 -6.76 2.76 5.34
C ILE A 8 -6.28 3.81 6.35
N LEU A 9 -7.21 4.54 6.96
CA LEU A 9 -6.88 5.52 8.00
C LEU A 9 -6.05 4.87 9.13
N GLY A 10 -4.90 5.47 9.44
CA GLY A 10 -3.96 4.98 10.45
C GLY A 10 -3.06 3.82 9.99
N SER A 11 -3.25 3.26 8.78
CA SER A 11 -2.38 2.21 8.25
C SER A 11 -0.93 2.69 8.16
N SER A 12 0.00 1.81 8.56
CA SER A 12 1.42 2.14 8.63
C SER A 12 2.29 0.96 8.25
N SER A 13 3.33 1.23 7.47
CA SER A 13 4.51 0.38 7.38
C SER A 13 5.39 0.63 8.61
N VAL A 14 6.00 -0.43 9.12
CA VAL A 14 6.73 -0.40 10.40
C VAL A 14 8.16 -0.86 10.22
N THR A 15 9.10 0.00 10.57
CA THR A 15 10.52 -0.37 10.66
C THR A 15 10.85 -0.75 12.11
N ILE A 16 11.29 -1.98 12.30
CA ILE A 16 11.79 -2.51 13.57
C ILE A 16 13.31 -2.55 13.54
N HIS A 17 13.93 -1.96 14.57
CA HIS A 17 15.37 -2.04 14.79
C HIS A 17 15.66 -3.09 15.86
N ALA A 18 16.31 -4.19 15.47
CA ALA A 18 16.62 -5.28 16.39
C ALA A 18 17.98 -5.89 16.06
N LYS A 19 18.82 -6.08 17.09
CA LYS A 19 20.16 -6.70 16.97
C LYS A 19 21.03 -6.08 15.84
N GLY A 20 20.97 -4.76 15.69
CA GLY A 20 21.74 -4.04 14.65
C GLY A 20 21.20 -4.22 13.22
N ARG A 21 20.00 -4.75 13.05
CA ARG A 21 19.32 -4.94 11.76
C ARG A 21 18.04 -4.11 11.69
N ARG A 22 17.71 -3.66 10.49
CA ARG A 22 16.47 -2.96 10.13
C ARG A 22 15.54 -3.91 9.38
N ILE A 23 14.38 -4.17 9.96
CA ILE A 23 13.35 -5.02 9.36
C ILE A 23 12.15 -4.13 9.07
N LEU A 24 11.80 -3.98 7.79
CA LEU A 24 10.65 -3.20 7.35
C LEU A 24 9.49 -4.14 7.03
N PHE A 25 8.37 -3.92 7.69
CA PHE A 25 7.08 -4.54 7.37
C PHE A 25 6.23 -3.53 6.60
N SER A 26 5.74 -3.89 5.42
CA SER A 26 4.88 -2.99 4.64
C SER A 26 3.52 -2.78 5.30
N GLY A 27 2.98 -3.82 5.95
CA GLY A 27 1.53 -3.95 6.13
C GLY A 27 0.86 -4.12 4.78
N ASP A 28 -0.43 -3.75 4.67
CA ASP A 28 -1.09 -3.64 3.37
C ASP A 28 -0.85 -2.24 2.80
N LEU A 29 -0.50 -2.17 1.52
CA LEU A 29 -0.17 -0.93 0.84
C LEU A 29 -1.38 -0.37 0.11
N GLY A 30 -1.61 0.93 0.25
CA GLY A 30 -2.60 1.65 -0.55
C GLY A 30 -2.11 1.96 -1.96
N PRO A 31 -3.03 2.30 -2.88
CA PRO A 31 -2.66 2.82 -4.18
C PRO A 31 -1.96 4.19 -4.07
N GLN A 32 -1.25 4.59 -5.12
CA GLN A 32 -0.57 5.90 -5.19
C GLN A 32 -1.56 7.05 -5.37
N ASP A 33 -2.69 6.77 -6.03
CA ASP A 33 -3.77 7.71 -6.28
C ASP A 33 -5.04 7.16 -5.63
N ASP A 34 -5.49 7.83 -4.56
CA ASP A 34 -6.66 7.48 -3.78
C ASP A 34 -7.44 8.74 -3.45
N MET A 35 -8.76 8.67 -3.47
CA MET A 35 -9.62 9.84 -3.19
C MET A 35 -9.55 10.31 -1.73
N LEU A 36 -9.29 9.39 -0.80
CA LEU A 36 -9.38 9.64 0.64
C LEU A 36 -8.01 9.59 1.31
N MET A 37 -7.15 8.67 0.86
CA MET A 37 -5.86 8.40 1.47
C MET A 37 -4.74 9.18 0.79
N ARG A 38 -3.76 9.61 1.58
CA ARG A 38 -2.48 10.08 1.02
C ARG A 38 -1.67 8.86 0.54
N PRO A 39 -0.85 9.00 -0.52
CA PRO A 39 -0.04 7.90 -1.02
C PRO A 39 0.86 7.31 0.07
N PRO A 40 1.20 6.01 -0.02
CA PRO A 40 2.19 5.39 0.85
C PRO A 40 3.50 6.20 0.85
N GLU A 41 4.13 6.33 2.02
CA GLU A 41 5.47 6.91 2.07
C GLU A 41 6.48 5.94 1.41
N PRO A 42 7.47 6.47 0.66
CA PRO A 42 8.52 5.63 0.11
C PRO A 42 9.24 4.84 1.22
N PRO A 43 9.59 3.57 0.98
CA PRO A 43 10.27 2.76 1.97
C PRO A 43 11.65 3.35 2.30
N THR A 44 12.02 3.31 3.57
CA THR A 44 13.38 3.64 4.01
C THR A 44 14.30 2.43 3.82
N ALA A 45 15.61 2.64 3.91
CA ALA A 45 16.58 1.55 3.76
C ALA A 45 16.38 0.48 4.85
N ALA A 46 16.25 -0.77 4.43
CA ALA A 46 16.06 -1.94 5.29
C ALA A 46 17.06 -3.05 4.92
N ASP A 47 17.45 -3.87 5.90
CA ASP A 47 18.23 -5.09 5.65
C ASP A 47 17.29 -6.24 5.22
N TYR A 48 16.07 -6.24 5.75
CA TYR A 48 15.01 -7.18 5.40
C TYR A 48 13.71 -6.43 5.13
N LEU A 49 13.03 -6.82 4.06
CA LEU A 49 11.71 -6.33 3.70
C LEU A 49 10.72 -7.48 3.75
N ILE A 50 9.65 -7.30 4.52
CA ILE A 50 8.50 -8.18 4.58
C ILE A 50 7.35 -7.41 3.94
N VAL A 51 7.00 -7.82 2.73
CA VAL A 51 6.01 -7.14 1.89
C VAL A 51 4.75 -8.01 1.78
N GLU A 52 3.60 -7.38 1.76
CA GLU A 52 2.35 -8.06 1.42
C GLU A 52 2.38 -8.62 -0.01
N SER A 53 1.45 -9.53 -0.30
CA SER A 53 1.38 -10.21 -1.58
C SER A 53 -0.06 -10.39 -2.06
N THR A 54 -0.98 -9.52 -1.66
CA THR A 54 -2.43 -9.66 -1.93
C THR A 54 -2.71 -9.79 -3.42
N TYR A 55 -2.03 -8.98 -4.24
CA TYR A 55 -2.14 -8.99 -5.70
C TYR A 55 -0.81 -9.26 -6.40
N GLY A 56 0.15 -9.93 -5.72
CA GLY A 56 1.50 -10.13 -6.26
C GLY A 56 1.59 -10.96 -7.54
N ASP A 57 0.49 -11.60 -7.96
CA ASP A 57 0.37 -12.43 -9.15
C ASP A 57 -0.32 -11.74 -10.34
N ARG A 58 -0.79 -10.49 -10.19
CA ARG A 58 -1.62 -9.81 -11.20
C ARG A 58 -1.40 -8.31 -11.23
N LEU A 59 -1.80 -7.70 -12.34
CA LEU A 59 -1.84 -6.25 -12.50
C LEU A 59 -3.25 -5.73 -12.25
N HIS A 60 -3.34 -4.46 -11.83
CA HIS A 60 -4.63 -3.78 -11.79
C HIS A 60 -5.21 -3.65 -13.22
N PRO A 61 -6.53 -3.87 -13.41
CA PRO A 61 -7.19 -3.64 -14.69
C PRO A 61 -7.04 -2.19 -15.15
N GLU A 62 -7.02 -1.99 -16.46
CA GLU A 62 -7.05 -0.64 -17.04
C GLU A 62 -8.44 0.01 -16.89
N GLY A 63 -8.45 1.34 -16.84
CA GLY A 63 -9.68 2.14 -16.74
C GLY A 63 -9.92 2.70 -15.33
N ASP A 64 -10.71 3.77 -15.25
CA ASP A 64 -11.12 4.37 -13.98
C ASP A 64 -12.17 3.46 -13.31
N PRO A 65 -11.89 2.92 -12.10
CA PRO A 65 -12.85 2.08 -11.38
C PRO A 65 -14.20 2.76 -11.13
N ILE A 66 -14.23 4.10 -10.99
CA ILE A 66 -15.46 4.87 -10.76
C ILE A 66 -16.34 4.86 -12.01
N GLU A 67 -15.75 5.11 -13.18
CA GLU A 67 -16.50 5.09 -14.45
C GLU A 67 -16.99 3.67 -14.78
N LEU A 68 -16.14 2.65 -14.58
CA LEU A 68 -16.52 1.25 -14.77
C LEU A 68 -17.72 0.86 -13.90
N LEU A 69 -17.73 1.30 -12.64
CA LEU A 69 -18.86 1.06 -11.74
C LEU A 69 -20.11 1.85 -12.16
N ALA A 70 -19.95 3.11 -12.57
CA ALA A 70 -21.06 3.95 -13.02
C ALA A 70 -21.78 3.34 -14.24
N ASP A 71 -21.04 2.78 -15.19
CA ASP A 71 -21.58 2.11 -16.37
C ASP A 71 -22.39 0.85 -16.02
N ILE A 72 -21.99 0.12 -14.98
CA ILE A 72 -22.75 -1.03 -14.49
C ILE A 72 -24.06 -0.58 -13.83
N ILE A 73 -24.04 0.51 -13.06
CA ILE A 73 -25.22 1.01 -12.33
C ILE A 73 -26.26 1.64 -13.26
N ARG A 74 -25.84 2.29 -14.34
CA ARG A 74 -26.74 2.96 -15.31
C ARG A 74 -27.44 2.00 -16.28
N LYS A 75 -27.00 0.74 -16.35
CA LYS A 75 -27.64 -0.31 -17.16
C LYS A 75 -28.90 -0.81 -16.48
#